data_AF-A0A849N420-F1
#
_entry.id   AF-A0A849N420-F1
#
_cell.length_a   1.000
_cell.length_b   1.000
_cell.length_c   1.000
_cell.angle_alpha   90.00
_cell.angle_beta   90.00
_cell.angle_gamma   90.00
#
_symmetry.space_group_name_H-M   'P 1'
#
loop_
_entity.id
_entity.type
_entity.pdbx_description
1 polymer ?
#
loop_
_entity_poly.entity_id
_entity_poly.type
_entity_poly.pdbx_seq_one_letter_code
_entity_poly.pdbx_strand_id
1 'polypeptide(L)'
;MAKTPWLRLLLLLPIAGCAARGEREAAALRSAIESSQASLAALAPQQPTPLATQPVSPVFPPPAPSLGALPVAASAVPTAAAQLLGAPPDALRRWLGEPSLRRAEGSAEVWLYAGPACALDLVLYPAAGWLGVAHAAARASGTEPRTEAACLAELAARRSA
;
A
#
# COMPACT_ATOMS: atom_id res chain seq x y z
N MET A 1 -67.67 19.56 51.86
CA MET A 1 -66.37 19.44 52.55
C MET A 1 -65.57 18.33 51.90
N ALA A 2 -64.29 18.62 51.61
CA ALA A 2 -63.17 17.73 51.28
C ALA A 2 -63.26 16.81 50.03
N LYS A 3 -62.70 17.29 48.91
CA LYS A 3 -62.21 16.46 47.78
C LYS A 3 -60.71 16.70 47.61
N THR A 4 -59.90 15.74 48.04
CA THR A 4 -58.49 15.56 47.62
C THR A 4 -58.24 14.06 47.60
N PRO A 5 -57.85 13.45 46.47
CA PRO A 5 -56.44 13.02 46.40
C PRO A 5 -55.82 12.95 44.99
N TRP A 6 -56.42 13.52 43.94
CA TRP A 6 -55.89 13.36 42.57
C TRP A 6 -54.58 14.13 42.32
N LEU A 7 -54.38 15.27 42.99
CA LEU A 7 -53.31 16.22 42.62
C LEU A 7 -51.88 15.80 43.02
N ARG A 8 -51.69 14.69 43.74
CA ARG A 8 -50.35 14.24 44.18
C ARG A 8 -49.69 13.23 43.23
N LEU A 9 -50.40 12.65 42.26
CA LEU A 9 -49.83 11.60 41.39
C LEU A 9 -49.14 12.13 40.11
N LEU A 10 -49.32 13.40 39.77
CA LEU A 10 -48.86 13.97 38.48
C LEU A 10 -47.49 14.69 38.55
N LEU A 11 -46.87 14.80 39.72
CA LEU A 11 -45.67 15.63 39.93
C LEU A 11 -44.33 14.88 39.93
N LEU A 12 -44.29 13.60 39.55
CA LEU A 12 -43.07 12.78 39.60
C LEU A 12 -42.45 12.43 38.22
N LEU A 13 -42.94 12.96 37.10
CA LEU A 13 -42.56 12.44 35.77
C LEU A 13 -41.70 13.26 34.76
N PRO A 14 -40.97 14.34 35.07
CA PRO A 14 -40.12 14.96 34.05
C PRO A 14 -38.62 15.02 34.43
N ILE A 15 -37.98 13.90 34.79
CA ILE A 15 -36.49 13.84 34.83
C ILE A 15 -35.89 12.56 34.20
N ALA A 16 -36.72 11.62 33.71
CA ALA A 16 -36.23 10.34 33.16
C ALA A 16 -35.51 10.45 31.79
N GLY A 17 -35.59 11.59 31.10
CA GLY A 17 -35.05 11.74 29.74
C GLY A 17 -33.53 11.96 29.66
N CYS A 18 -32.95 12.66 30.64
CA CYS A 18 -31.53 13.03 30.60
C CYS A 18 -30.59 11.89 31.03
N ALA A 19 -30.99 11.09 32.02
CA ALA A 19 -30.21 9.92 32.44
C ALA A 19 -30.16 8.84 31.34
N ALA A 20 -31.29 8.59 30.68
CA ALA A 20 -31.38 7.62 29.60
C ALA A 20 -30.54 8.00 28.36
N ARG A 21 -30.28 9.29 28.13
CA ARG A 21 -29.45 9.75 27.01
C ARG A 21 -27.95 9.50 27.28
N GLY A 22 -27.48 9.82 28.48
CA GLY A 22 -26.08 9.58 28.87
C GLY A 22 -25.72 8.09 28.94
N GLU A 23 -26.65 7.24 29.40
CA GLU A 23 -26.43 5.79 29.43
C GLU A 23 -26.32 5.18 28.03
N ARG A 24 -27.11 5.67 27.07
CA ARG A 24 -27.04 5.22 25.67
C ARG A 24 -25.73 5.62 25.00
N GLU A 25 -25.26 6.85 25.23
CA GLU A 25 -23.95 7.30 24.73
C GLU A 25 -22.79 6.49 25.33
N ALA A 26 -22.84 6.22 26.65
CA ALA A 26 -21.82 5.40 27.31
C ALA A 26 -21.83 3.94 26.80
N ALA A 27 -23.01 3.37 26.56
CA ALA A 27 -23.13 2.04 25.95
C ALA A 27 -22.61 2.01 24.51
N ALA A 28 -22.92 3.03 23.71
CA ALA A 28 -22.42 3.16 22.35
C ALA A 28 -20.88 3.27 22.32
N LEU A 29 -20.29 4.09 23.19
CA LEU A 29 -18.83 4.23 23.27
C LEU A 29 -18.15 2.92 23.68
N ARG A 30 -18.70 2.20 24.68
CA ARG A 30 -18.18 0.88 25.08
C ARG A 30 -18.23 -0.12 23.92
N SER A 31 -19.36 -0.18 23.22
CA SER A 31 -19.49 -1.08 22.06
C SER A 31 -18.50 -0.74 20.94
N ALA A 32 -18.21 0.54 20.71
CA ALA A 32 -17.23 0.97 19.73
C ALA A 32 -15.79 0.57 20.13
N ILE A 33 -15.44 0.67 21.42
CA ILE A 33 -14.14 0.24 21.94
C ILE A 33 -13.99 -1.28 21.80
N GLU A 34 -15.00 -2.06 22.20
CA GLU A 34 -14.98 -3.52 22.11
C GLU A 34 -14.84 -3.98 20.65
N SER A 35 -15.59 -3.38 19.73
CA SER A 35 -15.47 -3.67 18.30
C SER A 35 -14.06 -3.35 17.77
N SER A 36 -13.48 -2.24 18.21
CA SER A 36 -12.12 -1.86 17.81
C SER A 36 -11.08 -2.85 18.34
N GLN A 37 -11.23 -3.30 19.60
CA GLN A 37 -10.35 -4.32 20.18
C GLN A 37 -10.44 -5.66 19.45
N ALA A 38 -11.65 -6.08 19.04
CA ALA A 38 -11.84 -7.30 18.27
C ALA A 38 -11.12 -7.23 16.90
N SER A 39 -11.22 -6.09 16.20
CA SER A 39 -10.49 -5.88 14.94
C SER A 39 -8.97 -5.89 15.13
N LEU A 40 -8.47 -5.31 16.23
CA LEU A 40 -7.04 -5.31 16.56
C LEU A 40 -6.53 -6.70 16.93
N ALA A 41 -7.33 -7.52 17.63
CA ALA A 41 -6.95 -8.89 17.99
C ALA A 41 -6.73 -9.78 16.76
N ALA A 42 -7.46 -9.53 15.66
CA ALA A 42 -7.25 -10.23 14.39
C ALA A 42 -5.93 -9.84 13.70
N LEU A 43 -5.41 -8.63 13.98
CA LEU A 43 -4.14 -8.12 13.43
C LEU A 43 -2.96 -8.37 14.37
N ALA A 44 -3.20 -8.85 15.59
CA ALA A 44 -2.15 -9.11 16.56
C ALA A 44 -1.18 -10.16 15.96
N PRO A 45 0.13 -9.85 15.88
CA PRO A 45 1.10 -10.78 15.34
C PRO A 45 1.05 -12.06 16.15
N GLN A 46 0.71 -13.18 15.49
CA GLN A 46 0.86 -14.48 16.10
C GLN A 46 2.31 -14.63 16.51
N GLN A 47 2.56 -14.94 17.79
CA GLN A 47 3.90 -15.22 18.28
C GLN A 47 4.54 -16.22 17.31
N PRO A 48 5.68 -15.86 16.69
CA PRO A 48 6.31 -16.74 15.74
C PRO A 48 6.64 -18.03 16.46
N THR A 49 6.01 -19.11 16.01
CA THR A 49 6.39 -20.47 16.39
C THR A 49 7.90 -20.55 16.19
N PRO A 50 8.69 -20.96 17.20
CA PRO A 50 10.13 -21.09 17.02
C PRO A 50 10.35 -22.15 15.94
N LEU A 51 10.65 -21.67 14.73
CA LEU A 51 11.13 -22.51 13.63
C LEU A 51 12.44 -23.12 14.10
N ALA A 52 12.41 -24.44 14.31
CA ALA A 52 13.61 -25.23 14.48
C ALA A 52 14.60 -24.85 13.37
N THR A 53 15.70 -24.21 13.76
CA THR A 53 16.77 -23.79 12.86
C THR A 53 17.47 -25.04 12.36
N GLN A 54 17.08 -25.53 11.19
CA GLN A 54 17.90 -26.52 10.50
C GLN A 54 19.08 -25.78 9.86
N PRO A 55 20.34 -26.19 10.15
CA PRO A 55 21.50 -25.63 9.48
C PRO A 55 21.47 -26.08 8.01
N VAL A 56 21.10 -25.16 7.11
CA VAL A 56 21.21 -25.38 5.68
C VAL A 56 22.65 -25.07 5.29
N SER A 57 23.47 -26.11 5.14
CA SER A 57 24.80 -25.96 4.56
C SER A 57 24.67 -25.46 3.12
N PRO A 58 25.29 -24.34 2.73
CA PRO A 58 25.29 -23.91 1.35
C PRO A 58 26.21 -24.82 0.55
N VAL A 59 25.63 -25.73 -0.24
CA VAL A 59 26.34 -26.37 -1.34
C VAL A 59 26.45 -25.32 -2.44
N PHE A 60 27.64 -24.77 -2.63
CA PHE A 60 27.94 -23.86 -3.73
C PHE A 60 28.18 -24.69 -5.00
N PRO A 61 27.28 -24.69 -6.00
CA PRO A 61 27.56 -25.36 -7.27
C PRO A 61 28.71 -24.63 -7.99
N PRO A 62 29.54 -25.35 -8.77
CA PRO A 62 30.61 -24.73 -9.55
C PRO A 62 30.03 -23.67 -10.50
N PRO A 63 30.77 -22.58 -10.79
CA PRO A 63 30.30 -21.55 -11.69
C PRO A 63 30.05 -22.15 -13.08
N ALA A 64 28.80 -22.03 -13.56
CA ALA A 64 28.47 -22.34 -14.93
C ALA A 64 29.31 -21.44 -15.86
N PRO A 65 29.75 -21.93 -17.03
CA PRO A 65 30.38 -21.08 -18.03
C PRO A 65 29.37 -20.00 -18.43
N SER A 66 29.76 -18.74 -18.24
CA SER A 66 29.03 -17.58 -18.73
C SER A 66 28.99 -17.65 -20.25
N LEU A 67 27.90 -18.20 -20.79
CA LEU A 67 27.53 -18.01 -22.20
C LEU A 67 27.50 -16.51 -22.43
N GLY A 68 28.36 -16.06 -23.35
CA GLY A 68 28.52 -14.66 -23.69
C GLY A 68 27.16 -13.99 -23.87
N ALA A 69 27.01 -12.84 -23.21
CA ALA A 69 25.85 -11.99 -23.41
C ALA A 69 25.71 -11.72 -24.92
N LEU A 70 24.69 -12.33 -25.52
CA LEU A 70 24.19 -11.86 -26.81
C LEU A 70 23.88 -10.37 -26.65
N PRO A 71 24.21 -9.52 -27.63
CA PRO A 71 23.80 -8.12 -27.58
C PRO A 71 22.27 -8.09 -27.56
N VAL A 72 21.69 -7.90 -26.38
CA VAL A 72 20.27 -7.64 -26.22
C VAL A 72 20.01 -6.37 -27.01
N ALA A 73 19.19 -6.48 -28.05
CA ALA A 73 18.74 -5.34 -28.82
C ALA A 73 18.18 -4.29 -27.85
N ALA A 74 18.95 -3.23 -27.64
CA ALA A 74 18.61 -2.11 -26.78
C ALA A 74 17.53 -1.27 -27.47
N SER A 75 16.29 -1.76 -27.51
CA SER A 75 15.15 -1.02 -28.09
C SER A 75 13.78 -1.49 -27.62
N ALA A 76 13.66 -2.61 -26.90
CA ALA A 76 12.36 -3.03 -26.38
C ALA A 76 11.99 -2.24 -25.12
N VAL A 77 10.78 -1.68 -25.08
CA VAL A 77 10.20 -1.13 -23.86
C VAL A 77 10.05 -2.28 -22.83
N PRO A 78 10.46 -2.08 -21.57
CA PRO A 78 10.30 -3.09 -20.53
C PRO A 78 8.83 -3.51 -20.37
N THR A 79 8.60 -4.81 -20.16
CA THR A 79 7.25 -5.40 -20.03
C THR A 79 6.93 -5.90 -18.63
N ALA A 80 7.89 -5.86 -17.71
CA ALA A 80 7.71 -6.21 -16.31
C ALA A 80 8.49 -5.25 -15.40
N ALA A 81 7.97 -4.99 -14.19
CA ALA A 81 8.59 -4.07 -13.24
C ALA A 81 10.01 -4.49 -12.85
N ALA A 82 10.25 -5.80 -12.72
CA ALA A 82 11.57 -6.35 -12.40
C ALA A 82 12.66 -5.99 -13.44
N GLN A 83 12.29 -5.75 -14.70
CA GLN A 83 13.24 -5.36 -15.76
C GLN A 83 13.72 -3.90 -15.59
N LEU A 84 13.05 -3.11 -14.74
CA LEU A 84 13.44 -1.73 -14.46
C LEU A 84 14.49 -1.63 -13.36
N LEU A 85 14.76 -2.70 -12.61
CA LEU A 85 15.73 -2.67 -11.52
C LEU A 85 17.13 -2.30 -12.04
N GLY A 86 17.76 -1.38 -11.33
CA GLY A 86 19.03 -0.77 -11.72
C GLY A 86 18.93 0.22 -12.87
N ALA A 87 17.78 0.44 -13.52
CA ALA A 87 17.72 1.38 -14.63
C ALA A 87 18.02 2.83 -14.17
N PRO A 88 18.80 3.61 -14.95
CA PRO A 88 19.06 5.01 -14.64
C PRO A 88 17.86 5.89 -14.98
N PRO A 89 17.73 7.06 -14.33
CA PRO A 89 16.81 8.13 -14.69
C PRO A 89 16.65 8.37 -16.19
N ASP A 90 17.75 8.43 -16.94
CA ASP A 90 17.73 8.66 -18.38
C ASP A 90 17.10 7.51 -19.18
N ALA A 91 17.32 6.26 -18.76
CA ALA A 91 16.70 5.12 -19.42
C ALA A 91 15.19 5.10 -19.17
N LEU A 92 14.77 5.38 -17.93
CA LEU A 92 13.35 5.50 -17.57
C LEU A 92 12.66 6.58 -18.39
N ARG A 93 13.26 7.77 -18.51
CA ARG A 93 12.74 8.85 -19.35
C ARG A 93 12.66 8.46 -20.82
N ARG A 94 13.68 7.77 -21.34
CA ARG A 94 13.65 7.25 -22.70
C ARG A 94 12.52 6.24 -22.90
N TRP A 95 12.20 5.38 -21.93
CA TRP A 95 11.20 4.31 -22.06
C TRP A 95 9.77 4.71 -21.67
N LEU A 96 9.59 5.63 -20.74
CA LEU A 96 8.30 5.93 -20.11
C LEU A 96 7.98 7.44 -20.10
N GLY A 97 8.93 8.29 -20.50
CA GLY A 97 8.79 9.75 -20.46
C GLY A 97 9.05 10.35 -19.08
N GLU A 98 8.55 11.56 -18.87
CA GLU A 98 8.61 12.20 -17.55
C GLU A 98 7.58 11.57 -16.60
N PRO A 99 7.95 11.26 -15.34
CA PRO A 99 6.99 10.82 -14.34
C PRO A 99 6.07 11.97 -13.94
N SER A 100 4.86 11.61 -13.53
CA SER A 100 3.84 12.54 -13.07
C SER A 100 4.19 13.16 -11.71
N LEU A 101 5.01 12.48 -10.91
CA LEU A 101 5.51 12.96 -9.64
C LEU A 101 6.95 12.50 -9.44
N ARG A 102 7.79 13.41 -8.94
CA ARG A 102 9.09 13.10 -8.35
C ARG A 102 9.16 13.73 -6.97
N ARG A 103 9.64 12.97 -5.99
CA ARG A 103 9.86 13.44 -4.62
C ARG A 103 11.20 12.93 -4.11
N ALA A 104 12.02 13.83 -3.58
CA ALA A 104 13.24 13.44 -2.89
C ALA A 104 12.90 12.93 -1.47
N GLU A 105 13.48 11.80 -1.07
CA GLU A 105 13.33 11.19 0.24
C GLU A 105 14.71 10.80 0.80
N GLY A 106 15.36 11.74 1.49
CA GLY A 106 16.74 11.55 1.97
C GLY A 106 17.69 11.41 0.78
N SER A 107 18.41 10.27 0.71
CA SER A 107 19.25 9.95 -0.45
C SER A 107 18.49 9.32 -1.62
N ALA A 108 17.22 8.97 -1.44
CA ALA A 108 16.40 8.33 -2.45
C ALA A 108 15.58 9.34 -3.26
N GLU A 109 15.11 8.91 -4.43
CA GLU A 109 14.02 9.56 -5.16
C GLU A 109 12.85 8.59 -5.36
N VAL A 110 11.64 9.07 -5.08
CA VAL A 110 10.39 8.35 -5.34
C VAL A 110 9.73 8.95 -6.56
N TRP A 111 9.53 8.14 -7.58
CA TRP A 111 8.91 8.55 -8.84
C TRP A 111 7.62 7.79 -9.05
N LEU A 112 6.58 8.48 -9.51
CA LEU A 112 5.31 7.88 -9.90
C LEU A 112 4.98 8.26 -11.34
N TYR A 113 4.78 7.23 -12.16
CA TYR A 113 4.19 7.34 -13.48
C TYR A 113 2.71 6.99 -13.39
N ALA A 114 1.83 7.95 -13.66
CA ALA A 114 0.38 7.74 -13.60
C ALA A 114 -0.22 7.63 -15.01
N GLY A 115 -0.97 6.56 -15.23
CA GLY A 115 -1.85 6.35 -16.38
C GLY A 115 -3.32 6.31 -15.94
N PRO A 116 -4.27 6.42 -16.89
CA PRO A 116 -5.70 6.31 -16.62
C PRO A 116 -6.09 5.01 -15.93
N ALA A 117 -5.47 3.89 -16.32
CA ALA A 117 -5.86 2.56 -15.83
C ALA A 117 -4.84 1.95 -14.88
N CYS A 118 -3.66 2.56 -14.70
CA CYS A 118 -2.61 2.02 -13.85
C CYS A 118 -1.63 3.09 -13.35
N ALA A 119 -0.76 2.70 -12.44
CA ALA A 119 0.37 3.47 -11.95
C ALA A 119 1.61 2.59 -11.83
N LEU A 120 2.79 3.18 -12.04
CA LEU A 120 4.08 2.58 -11.77
C LEU A 120 4.83 3.42 -10.75
N ASP A 121 5.08 2.83 -9.58
CA ASP A 121 5.84 3.41 -8.49
C ASP A 121 7.29 2.92 -8.57
N LEU A 122 8.25 3.85 -8.55
CA LEU A 122 9.68 3.56 -8.55
C LEU A 122 10.34 4.23 -7.35
N VAL A 123 11.28 3.53 -6.72
CA VAL A 123 12.19 4.11 -5.73
C VAL A 123 13.60 3.92 -6.22
N LEU A 124 14.33 5.03 -6.33
CA LEU A 124 15.69 5.05 -6.81
C LEU A 124 16.64 5.45 -5.69
N TYR A 125 17.79 4.78 -5.62
CA TYR A 125 18.87 5.09 -4.68
C TYR A 125 20.18 5.32 -5.43
N PRO A 126 21.15 6.03 -4.83
CA PRO A 126 22.50 6.08 -5.33
C PRO A 126 23.13 4.68 -5.25
N ALA A 127 23.52 4.14 -6.40
CA ALA A 127 24.24 2.88 -6.54
C ALA A 127 25.45 3.12 -7.45
N ALA A 128 26.65 2.78 -6.98
CA ALA A 128 27.90 2.95 -7.76
C ALA A 128 28.12 4.37 -8.35
N GLY A 129 27.69 5.41 -7.63
CA GLY A 129 27.89 6.82 -8.03
C GLY A 129 26.80 7.41 -8.95
N TRP A 130 25.72 6.68 -9.23
CA TRP A 130 24.59 7.16 -10.01
C TRP A 130 23.26 6.72 -9.39
N LEU A 131 22.16 7.38 -9.73
CA LEU A 131 20.85 7.01 -9.23
C LEU A 131 20.29 5.83 -10.04
N GLY A 132 19.87 4.75 -9.39
CA GLY A 132 19.31 3.57 -10.04
C GLY A 132 18.08 3.05 -9.30
N VAL A 133 17.15 2.45 -10.05
CA VAL A 133 15.93 1.86 -9.48
C VAL A 133 16.27 0.71 -8.53
N ALA A 134 15.92 0.86 -7.25
CA ALA A 134 16.02 -0.21 -6.25
C ALA A 134 14.68 -0.94 -6.04
N HIS A 135 13.57 -0.27 -6.34
CA HIS A 135 12.23 -0.84 -6.25
C HIS A 135 11.35 -0.38 -7.41
N ALA A 136 10.54 -1.29 -7.94
CA ALA A 136 9.56 -1.02 -8.99
C ALA A 136 8.30 -1.86 -8.75
N ALA A 137 7.13 -1.23 -8.84
CA ALA A 137 5.84 -1.90 -8.74
C ALA A 137 4.82 -1.25 -9.67
N ALA A 138 4.17 -2.07 -10.51
CA ALA A 138 3.03 -1.64 -11.30
C ALA A 138 1.73 -2.07 -10.62
N ARG A 139 0.73 -1.18 -10.61
CA ARG A 139 -0.57 -1.42 -9.99
C ARG A 139 -1.70 -0.89 -10.86
N ALA A 140 -2.83 -1.59 -10.85
CA ALA A 140 -4.05 -1.08 -11.46
C ALA A 140 -4.55 0.18 -10.73
N SER A 141 -5.20 1.06 -11.47
CA SER A 141 -5.97 2.18 -10.94
C SER A 141 -7.44 1.80 -11.03
N GLY A 142 -8.11 1.62 -9.88
CA GLY A 142 -9.51 1.16 -9.81
C GLY A 142 -9.66 -0.33 -9.52
N THR A 143 -10.79 -0.91 -9.91
CA THR A 143 -11.20 -2.29 -9.56
C THR A 143 -10.86 -3.33 -10.64
N GLU A 144 -10.58 -2.89 -11.86
CA GLU A 144 -10.27 -3.79 -12.98
C GLU A 144 -8.83 -4.30 -12.88
N PRO A 145 -8.61 -5.63 -12.88
CA PRO A 145 -7.26 -6.19 -12.88
C PRO A 145 -6.46 -5.74 -14.10
N ARG A 146 -5.18 -5.43 -13.89
CA ARG A 146 -4.25 -5.07 -14.97
C ARG A 146 -2.92 -5.81 -14.80
N THR A 147 -2.38 -6.27 -15.91
CA THR A 147 -1.04 -6.86 -15.95
C THR A 147 0.02 -5.76 -16.00
N GLU A 148 1.22 -6.05 -15.48
CA GLU A 148 2.34 -5.09 -15.54
C GLU A 148 2.67 -4.70 -16.98
N ALA A 149 2.66 -5.67 -17.91
CA ALA A 149 2.94 -5.45 -19.31
C ALA A 149 1.95 -4.47 -19.96
N ALA A 150 0.65 -4.60 -19.64
CA ALA A 150 -0.37 -3.67 -20.13
C ALA A 150 -0.14 -2.26 -19.56
N CYS A 151 0.24 -2.16 -18.27
CA CYS A 151 0.54 -0.88 -17.64
C CYS A 151 1.75 -0.19 -18.28
N LEU A 152 2.86 -0.90 -18.44
CA LEU A 152 4.09 -0.35 -19.03
C LEU A 152 3.89 0.06 -20.49
N ALA A 153 3.10 -0.70 -21.26
CA ALA A 153 2.73 -0.33 -22.62
C ALA A 153 1.89 0.96 -22.66
N GLU A 154 0.90 1.11 -21.77
CA GLU A 154 0.09 2.33 -21.66
C GLU A 154 0.95 3.55 -21.33
N LEU A 155 1.83 3.43 -20.34
CA LEU A 155 2.74 4.51 -19.94
C LEU A 155 3.72 4.88 -21.07
N ALA A 156 4.28 3.88 -21.76
CA ALA A 156 5.20 4.12 -22.88
C ALA A 156 4.51 4.75 -24.10
N ALA A 157 3.25 4.41 -24.38
CA ALA A 157 2.47 5.03 -25.45
C ALA A 157 2.15 6.51 -25.17
N ARG A 158 1.98 6.86 -23.89
CA ARG A 158 1.71 8.24 -23.45
C ARG A 158 2.89 9.17 -23.58
N ARG A 159 4.12 8.67 -23.47
CA ARG A 159 5.35 9.45 -23.74
C ARG A 159 5.37 10.04 -25.15
N SER A 160 4.78 9.34 -26.12
CA SER A 160 4.78 9.74 -27.54
C SER A 160 3.57 10.57 -27.97
N ALA A 161 2.64 10.85 -27.05
CA ALA A 161 1.44 11.67 -27.30
C ALA A 161 1.68 13.11 -26.86
#